data_AF-A0A1W1CIB7-F1
#
_entry.id   AF-A0A1W1CIB7-F1
#
_cell.length_a   1.000
_cell.length_b   1.000
_cell.length_c   1.000
_cell.angle_alpha   90.00
_cell.angle_beta   90.00
_cell.angle_gamma   90.00
#
_symmetry.space_group_name_H-M   'P 1'
#
loop_
_entity.id
_entity.type
_entity.pdbx_description
1 polymer ?
#
loop_
_entity_poly.entity_id
_entity_poly.type
_entity_poly.pdbx_seq_one_letter_code
_entity_poly.pdbx_strand_id
1 'polypeptide(L)' 'MAKKEINTQTELAKMLGISKNQLSNILSDKFNPIKSNVIELANFLDVNPLEIIEVKNENKK' A
#
# COMPACT_ATOMS: atom_id res chain seq x y z
N MET A 1 -3.88 13.31 -6.08
CA MET A 1 -3.61 14.66 -5.54
C MET A 1 -4.55 15.68 -6.16
N ALA A 2 -4.49 15.92 -7.47
CA ALA A 2 -5.38 16.87 -8.17
C ALA A 2 -6.90 16.66 -7.96
N LYS A 3 -7.40 15.42 -8.05
CA LYS A 3 -8.84 15.11 -7.82
C LYS A 3 -9.33 15.33 -6.37
N LYS A 4 -8.41 15.44 -5.41
CA LYS A 4 -8.73 15.74 -4.00
C LYS A 4 -8.23 17.13 -3.59
N GLU A 5 -7.88 17.98 -4.57
CA GLU A 5 -7.34 19.33 -4.36
C GLU A 5 -6.08 19.39 -3.47
N ILE A 6 -5.34 18.28 -3.38
CA ILE A 6 -4.09 18.22 -2.61
C ILE A 6 -2.95 18.71 -3.50
N ASN A 7 -2.29 19.79 -3.08
CA ASN A 7 -1.33 20.50 -3.91
C ASN A 7 0.12 20.06 -3.64
N THR A 8 0.39 19.52 -2.45
CA THR A 8 1.75 19.13 -2.06
C THR A 8 1.81 17.77 -1.36
N GLN A 9 2.96 17.10 -1.45
CA GLN A 9 3.22 15.88 -0.66
C GLN A 9 3.18 16.15 0.84
N THR A 10 3.58 17.35 1.29
CA THR A 10 3.52 17.73 2.71
C THR A 10 2.09 17.75 3.23
N GLU A 11 1.16 18.27 2.43
CA GLU A 11 -0.27 18.29 2.74
C GLU A 11 -0.85 16.87 2.79
N LEU A 12 -0.52 16.03 1.80
CA LEU A 12 -0.91 14.63 1.81
C LEU A 12 -0.42 13.89 3.06
N ALA A 13 0.85 14.08 3.44
CA ALA A 13 1.43 13.46 4.63
C ALA A 13 0.68 13.89 5.90
N LYS A 14 0.38 15.21 6.03
CA LYS A 14 -0.42 15.75 7.14
C LYS A 14 -1.82 15.15 7.19
N MET A 15 -2.52 15.07 6.06
CA MET A 15 -3.87 14.48 5.99
C MET A 15 -3.90 13.00 6.35
N LEU A 16 -2.82 12.27 6.05
CA LEU A 16 -2.66 10.85 6.38
C LEU A 16 -2.14 10.62 7.82
N GLY A 17 -1.79 11.68 8.55
CA GLY A 17 -1.21 11.57 9.89
C GLY A 17 0.19 10.95 9.92
N ILE A 18 0.93 11.02 8.82
CA ILE A 18 2.30 10.48 8.70
C ILE A 18 3.31 11.59 8.42
N SER A 19 4.58 11.32 8.65
CA SER A 19 5.66 12.22 8.27
C SER A 19 5.85 12.27 6.75
N LYS A 20 6.40 13.38 6.25
CA LYS A 20 6.77 13.52 4.83
C LYS A 20 7.73 12.40 4.38
N ASN A 21 8.67 11.98 5.23
CA ASN A 21 9.61 10.91 4.92
C ASN A 21 8.93 9.55 4.79
N GLN A 22 7.96 9.24 5.65
CA GLN A 22 7.15 8.02 5.51
C GLN A 22 6.38 8.03 4.20
N LEU A 23 5.77 9.16 3.82
CA LEU A 23 5.10 9.27 2.53
C LEU A 23 6.08 9.09 1.36
N SER A 24 7.25 9.73 1.40
CA SER A 24 8.29 9.57 0.37
C SER A 24 8.72 8.11 0.23
N ASN A 25 8.86 7.39 1.35
CA ASN A 25 9.16 5.96 1.31
C ASN A 25 8.04 5.17 0.65
N ILE A 26 6.77 5.39 1.03
CA ILE A 26 5.60 4.72 0.44
C ILE A 26 5.50 4.96 -1.07
N LEU A 27 5.86 6.16 -1.54
CA LEU A 27 5.84 6.53 -2.95
C LEU A 27 7.06 6.04 -3.75
N SER A 28 8.06 5.46 -3.09
CA SER A 28 9.26 4.98 -3.77
C SER A 28 9.00 3.67 -4.50
N ASP A 29 9.69 3.45 -5.62
CA ASP A 29 9.59 2.20 -6.41
C ASP A 29 10.02 0.96 -5.63
N LYS A 30 10.74 1.14 -4.52
CA LYS A 30 11.24 0.06 -3.65
C LYS A 30 10.25 -0.31 -2.55
N PHE A 31 9.17 0.45 -2.37
CA PHE A 31 8.20 0.17 -1.32
C PHE A 31 7.32 -1.01 -1.70
N ASN A 32 7.37 -2.04 -0.87
CA ASN A 32 6.45 -3.16 -0.97
C ASN A 32 5.55 -3.20 0.28
N PRO A 33 4.24 -2.97 0.14
CA PRO A 33 3.31 -3.05 1.26
C PRO A 33 3.04 -4.50 1.72
N ILE A 34 3.44 -5.50 0.94
CA ILE A 34 3.23 -6.92 1.23
C ILE A 34 4.38 -7.43 2.10
N LYS A 35 4.05 -8.13 3.19
CA LYS A 35 5.05 -8.77 4.06
C LYS A 35 5.89 -9.78 3.28
N SER A 36 7.19 -9.84 3.56
CA SER A 36 8.15 -10.76 2.92
C SER A 36 7.67 -12.21 2.90
N ASN A 37 7.16 -12.72 4.02
CA ASN A 37 6.73 -14.12 4.13
C ASN A 37 5.53 -14.45 3.23
N VAL A 38 4.68 -13.47 2.92
CA VAL A 38 3.57 -13.65 1.97
C VAL A 38 4.10 -13.74 0.54
N ILE A 39 5.12 -12.96 0.21
CA ILE A 39 5.81 -13.02 -1.08
C ILE A 39 6.52 -14.37 -1.23
N GLU A 40 7.22 -14.81 -0.19
CA GLU A 40 7.89 -16.12 -0.16
C GLU A 40 6.89 -17.27 -0.35
N LEU A 41 5.75 -17.22 0.34
CA LEU A 41 4.68 -18.20 0.17
C LEU A 41 4.13 -18.21 -1.26
N ALA A 42 3.86 -17.04 -1.84
CA ALA A 42 3.37 -16.92 -3.21
C ALA A 42 4.35 -17.50 -4.22
N ASN A 43 5.64 -17.18 -4.06
CA ASN A 43 6.71 -17.74 -4.89
C ASN A 43 6.82 -19.26 -4.74
N PHE A 44 6.66 -19.78 -3.53
CA PHE A 44 6.67 -21.23 -3.27
C PHE A 44 5.50 -21.94 -3.96
N LEU A 45 4.33 -21.30 -4.01
CA LEU A 45 3.12 -21.83 -4.63
C LEU A 45 3.02 -21.54 -6.14
N ASP A 46 3.97 -20.79 -6.72
CA ASP A 46 3.95 -20.31 -8.10
C ASP A 46 2.69 -19.51 -8.46
N VAL A 47 2.24 -18.65 -7.54
CA VAL A 47 1.06 -17.78 -7.71
C VAL A 47 1.41 -16.32 -7.48
N ASN A 48 0.54 -15.41 -7.95
CA ASN A 48 0.68 -14.01 -7.61
C ASN A 48 0.35 -13.78 -6.12
N PRO A 49 1.15 -13.00 -5.35
CA PRO A 49 0.83 -12.69 -3.96
C PRO A 49 -0.57 -12.09 -3.74
N LEU A 50 -1.11 -11.38 -4.75
CA LEU A 50 -2.45 -10.78 -4.70
C LEU A 50 -3.58 -11.82 -4.78
N GLU A 51 -3.32 -13.04 -5.25
CA GLU A 51 -4.29 -14.13 -5.29
C GLU A 51 -4.50 -14.76 -3.90
N ILE A 52 -3.49 -14.68 -3.03
CA ILE A 52 -3.55 -15.16 -1.64
C ILE A 52 -4.19 -14.12 -0.73
N ILE A 53 -4.04 -12.84 -1.05
CA ILE A 53 -4.60 -11.73 -0.26
C ILE A 53 -6.09 -11.64 -0.54
N GLU A 54 -6.90 -12.19 0.36
CA GLU A 54 -8.35 -11.96 0.34
C GLU A 54 -8.65 -10.48 0.64
N VAL A 55 -9.33 -9.82 -0.30
CA VAL A 55 -10.01 -8.57 0.01
C VAL A 55 -11.15 -8.93 0.95
N LYS A 56 -11.03 -8.53 2.23
CA LYS A 56 -12.20 -8.53 3.13
C LYS A 56 -13.25 -7.62 2.50
N ASN A 57 -14.16 -8.21 1.75
CA ASN A 57 -15.40 -7.57 1.38
C ASN A 57 -16.20 -7.46 2.68
N GLU A 58 -16.11 -6.31 3.34
CA GLU A 58 -17.09 -5.90 4.34
C GLU A 58 -18.42 -5.71 3.62
N ASN A 59 -19.11 -6.82 3.30
CA ASN A 59 -20.55 -6.95 3.02
C ASN A 59 -20.83 -8.35 2.44
N LYS A 60 -21.19 -9.30 3.31
CA LYS A 60 -22.46 -10.01 3.13
C LYS A 60 -23.18 -9.98 4.47
N LYS A 61 -24.22 -9.15 4.52
CA LYS A 61 -25.35 -9.29 5.45
C LYS A 61 -25.94 -10.68 5.35
#